data_AF-A0A3E4Z4S1-F1
#
_entry.id   AF-A0A3E4Z4S1-F1
#
_cell.length_a   1.000
_cell.length_b   1.000
_cell.length_c   1.000
_cell.angle_alpha   90.00
_cell.angle_beta   90.00
_cell.angle_gamma   90.00
#
_symmetry.space_group_name_H-M   'P 1'
#
loop_
_entity.id
_entity.type
_entity.pdbx_description
1 polymer ?
#
loop_
_entity_poly.entity_id
_entity_poly.type
_entity_poly.pdbx_seq_one_letter_code
_entity_poly.pdbx_strand_id
1 'polypeptide(L)'
;MFDEKTIEQVWELARTVEGFNPDMVRKDACGAWIMKNQYGNRDSIYGWEIDHVYPLSMGGTDDIINLRAMQWDNNLSKGDDYPVYKSKVQSEGNKNIYIEEQYTVNDNLQEKLRQLYN
;
A
#
# COMPACT_ATOMS: atom_id res chain seq x y z
N MET A 1 -0.36 -14.14 -8.42
CA MET A 1 0.04 -14.26 -7.00
C MET A 1 1.53 -14.01 -6.96
N PHE A 2 1.98 -13.11 -6.08
CA PHE A 2 3.39 -12.75 -5.94
C PHE A 2 4.15 -13.84 -5.19
N ASP A 3 5.44 -14.01 -5.50
CA ASP A 3 6.31 -14.92 -4.75
C ASP A 3 6.74 -14.31 -3.41
N GLU A 4 7.28 -15.15 -2.52
CA GLU A 4 7.72 -14.71 -1.18
C GLU A 4 8.77 -13.59 -1.23
N LYS A 5 9.63 -13.60 -2.25
CA LYS A 5 10.68 -12.61 -2.41
C LYS A 5 10.08 -11.24 -2.75
N THR A 6 9.12 -11.17 -3.66
CA THR A 6 8.42 -9.92 -3.98
C THR A 6 7.60 -9.44 -2.79
N ILE A 7 6.94 -10.34 -2.05
CA ILE A 7 6.20 -9.98 -0.84
C ILE A 7 7.13 -9.33 0.20
N GLU A 8 8.31 -9.92 0.42
CA GLU A 8 9.31 -9.35 1.32
C GLU A 8 9.82 -7.99 0.84
N GLN A 9 10.16 -7.85 -0.44
CA GLN A 9 10.61 -6.58 -1.01
C GLN A 9 9.56 -5.48 -0.88
N VAL A 10 8.29 -5.80 -1.14
CA VAL A 10 7.20 -4.83 -1.03
C VAL A 10 6.92 -4.47 0.43
N TRP A 11 7.04 -5.42 1.36
CA TRP A 11 7.01 -5.14 2.79
C TRP A 11 8.12 -4.16 3.19
N GLU A 12 9.34 -4.37 2.69
CA GLU A 12 10.50 -3.52 2.97
C GLU A 12 10.36 -2.08 2.47
N LEU A 13 9.54 -1.83 1.44
CA LEU A 13 9.22 -0.49 0.94
C LEU A 13 8.19 0.26 1.82
N ALA A 14 7.42 -0.44 2.65
CA ALA A 14 6.42 0.18 3.50
C ALA A 14 7.05 1.01 4.63
N ARG A 15 6.33 2.03 5.09
CA ARG A 15 6.87 3.02 6.04
C ARG A 15 7.13 2.40 7.41
N THR A 16 8.37 2.48 7.87
CA THR A 16 8.74 2.14 9.25
C THR A 16 8.24 3.21 10.22
N VAL A 17 7.99 2.82 11.48
CA VAL A 17 7.54 3.75 12.51
C VAL A 17 8.47 3.64 13.71
N GLU A 18 8.98 4.78 14.17
CA GLU A 18 9.87 4.85 15.34
C GLU A 18 9.20 4.22 16.57
N GLY A 19 9.97 3.44 17.34
CA GLY A 19 9.47 2.72 18.51
C GLY A 19 8.75 1.40 18.22
N PHE A 20 8.62 1.01 16.95
CA PHE A 20 8.03 -0.28 16.56
C PHE A 20 9.03 -1.14 15.78
N ASN A 21 8.88 -2.47 15.88
CA ASN A 21 9.72 -3.41 15.14
C ASN A 21 9.31 -3.44 13.65
N PRO A 22 10.16 -2.99 12.71
CA PRO A 22 9.84 -2.94 11.27
C PRO A 22 9.69 -4.32 10.63
N ASP A 23 10.14 -5.39 11.29
CA ASP A 23 9.94 -6.77 10.83
C ASP A 23 8.57 -7.33 11.22
N MET A 24 7.82 -6.60 12.04
CA MET A 24 6.48 -7.01 12.50
C MET A 24 5.40 -6.07 12.01
N VAL A 25 5.60 -4.76 12.13
CA VAL A 25 4.58 -3.75 11.83
C VAL A 25 5.15 -2.57 11.07
N ARG A 26 4.36 -2.07 10.12
CA ARG A 26 4.65 -0.89 9.31
C ARG A 26 3.37 -0.11 9.05
N LYS A 27 3.47 1.03 8.37
CA LYS A 27 2.31 1.76 7.86
C LYS A 27 2.26 1.75 6.34
N ASP A 28 1.05 1.65 5.81
CA ASP A 28 0.80 1.87 4.38
C ASP A 28 0.89 3.35 4.00
N ALA A 29 0.67 3.64 2.72
CA ALA A 29 0.72 4.99 2.17
C ALA A 29 -0.40 5.92 2.69
N CYS A 30 -1.50 5.36 3.22
CA CYS A 30 -2.61 6.10 3.83
C CYS A 30 -2.43 6.24 5.36
N GLY A 31 -1.36 5.67 5.92
CA GLY A 31 -1.09 5.71 7.35
C GLY A 31 -1.79 4.64 8.18
N ALA A 32 -2.48 3.68 7.56
CA ALA A 32 -2.98 2.51 8.27
C ALA A 32 -1.84 1.60 8.70
N TRP A 33 -1.94 1.04 9.91
CA TRP A 33 -1.05 -0.02 10.38
C TRP A 33 -1.27 -1.31 9.59
N ILE A 34 -0.17 -1.95 9.21
CA ILE A 34 -0.13 -3.26 8.58
C ILE A 34 0.82 -4.16 9.36
N MET A 35 0.49 -5.46 9.44
CA MET A 35 1.30 -6.46 10.15
C MET A 35 1.86 -7.48 9.16
N LYS A 36 3.16 -7.78 9.23
CA LYS A 36 3.86 -8.63 8.27
C LYS A 36 3.18 -9.99 8.11
N ASN A 37 2.81 -10.61 9.23
CA ASN A 37 2.14 -11.92 9.27
C ASN A 37 0.65 -11.91 8.87
N GLN A 38 0.10 -10.75 8.46
CA GLN A 38 -1.28 -10.59 8.00
C GLN A 38 -1.38 -10.37 6.49
N TYR A 39 -0.33 -10.69 5.74
CA TYR A 39 -0.36 -10.64 4.28
C TYR A 39 -1.51 -11.50 3.72
N GLY A 40 -2.35 -10.90 2.87
CA GLY A 40 -3.52 -11.55 2.27
C GLY A 40 -4.70 -11.80 3.21
N ASN A 41 -4.61 -11.42 4.49
CA ASN A 41 -5.68 -11.66 5.47
C ASN A 41 -6.68 -10.49 5.52
N ARG A 42 -7.79 -10.61 4.78
CA ARG A 42 -8.87 -9.59 4.78
C ARG A 42 -9.76 -9.61 6.03
N ASP A 43 -9.65 -10.63 6.89
CA ASP A 43 -10.39 -10.68 8.17
C ASP A 43 -9.71 -9.88 9.29
N SER A 44 -8.49 -9.39 9.05
CA SER A 44 -7.71 -8.61 10.00
C SER A 44 -7.74 -7.12 9.67
N ILE A 45 -7.97 -6.26 10.66
CA ILE A 45 -7.86 -4.81 10.50
C ILE A 45 -6.42 -4.35 10.16
N TYR A 46 -5.42 -5.23 10.36
CA TYR A 46 -4.01 -5.01 10.03
C TYR A 46 -3.54 -5.80 8.80
N GLY A 47 -4.48 -6.47 8.12
CA GLY A 47 -4.19 -7.20 6.90
C GLY A 47 -3.82 -6.28 5.75
N TRP A 48 -3.01 -6.79 4.84
CA TRP A 48 -2.48 -6.00 3.73
C TRP A 48 -2.24 -6.87 2.51
N GLU A 49 -2.18 -6.21 1.37
CA GLU A 49 -1.95 -6.80 0.06
C GLU A 49 -0.95 -5.95 -0.72
N ILE A 50 -0.49 -6.47 -1.86
CA ILE A 50 0.33 -5.69 -2.79
C ILE A 50 -0.64 -4.90 -3.68
N ASP A 51 -0.49 -3.56 -3.69
CA ASP A 51 -1.18 -2.63 -4.57
C ASP A 51 -0.27 -2.22 -5.72
N HIS A 52 -0.86 -2.06 -6.91
CA HIS A 52 -0.24 -1.39 -8.06
C HIS A 52 -0.57 0.10 -8.00
N VAL A 53 0.44 0.94 -7.75
CA VAL A 53 0.28 2.40 -7.67
C VAL A 53 -0.34 2.92 -8.96
N TYR A 54 0.28 2.59 -10.10
CA TYR A 54 -0.25 2.75 -11.45
C TYR A 54 -1.03 1.48 -11.85
N PRO A 55 -2.36 1.57 -12.03
CA PRO A 55 -3.23 0.41 -12.24
C PRO A 55 -2.85 -0.42 -13.47
N LEU A 56 -3.07 -1.73 -13.38
CA LEU A 56 -2.91 -2.65 -14.51
C LEU A 56 -3.83 -2.26 -15.69
N SER A 57 -5.04 -1.76 -15.42
CA SER A 57 -5.99 -1.30 -16.43
C SER A 57 -5.50 -0.06 -17.22
N MET A 58 -4.52 0.66 -16.69
CA MET A 58 -3.86 1.79 -17.36
C MET A 58 -2.56 1.36 -18.07
N GLY A 59 -2.17 0.08 -18.01
CA GLY A 59 -0.92 -0.42 -18.59
C GLY A 59 0.23 -0.57 -17.59
N GLY A 60 -0.03 -0.45 -16.29
CA GLY A 60 0.94 -0.76 -15.25
C GLY A 60 1.35 -2.23 -15.26
N THR A 61 2.48 -2.52 -14.62
CA THR A 61 3.08 -3.86 -14.55
C THR A 61 3.50 -4.18 -13.11
N ASP A 62 4.02 -5.39 -12.89
CA ASP A 62 4.60 -5.84 -11.62
C ASP A 62 6.02 -5.29 -11.36
N ASP A 63 6.43 -4.22 -12.05
CA ASP A 63 7.70 -3.56 -11.77
C ASP A 63 7.72 -3.07 -10.32
N ILE A 64 8.82 -3.35 -9.60
CA ILE A 64 8.89 -3.12 -8.15
C ILE A 64 8.60 -1.66 -7.74
N ILE A 65 8.92 -0.69 -8.61
CA ILE A 65 8.61 0.73 -8.39
C ILE A 65 7.11 1.04 -8.38
N ASN A 66 6.32 0.20 -9.04
CA ASN A 66 4.88 0.28 -9.12
C ASN A 66 4.16 -0.48 -8.00
N LEU A 67 4.89 -1.25 -7.20
CA LEU A 67 4.32 -2.06 -6.13
C LEU A 67 4.48 -1.37 -4.77
N ARG A 68 3.46 -1.50 -3.91
CA ARG A 68 3.53 -1.08 -2.50
C ARG A 68 2.66 -1.97 -1.61
N ALA A 69 3.03 -2.07 -0.35
CA ALA A 69 2.17 -2.69 0.66
C ALA A 69 1.03 -1.73 1.00
N MET A 70 -0.20 -2.21 0.93
CA MET A 70 -1.38 -1.41 1.22
C MET A 70 -2.36 -2.20 2.08
N GLN A 71 -2.96 -1.55 3.07
CA GLN A 71 -4.01 -2.18 3.88
C GLN A 71 -5.14 -2.65 2.93
N TRP A 72 -5.69 -3.84 3.15
CA TRP A 72 -6.52 -4.50 2.13
C TRP A 72 -7.80 -3.74 1.74
N ASP A 73 -8.44 -3.02 2.66
CA ASP A 73 -9.66 -2.24 2.38
C ASP A 73 -9.32 -0.89 1.75
N ASN A 74 -8.16 -0.32 2.08
CA ASN A 74 -7.59 0.80 1.34
C ASN A 74 -7.27 0.40 -0.11
N ASN A 75 -6.64 -0.75 -0.32
CA ASN A 75 -6.35 -1.29 -1.65
C ASN A 75 -7.65 -1.49 -2.46
N LEU A 76 -8.64 -2.14 -1.84
CA LEU A 76 -9.96 -2.33 -2.44
C LEU A 76 -10.67 -1.01 -2.75
N SER A 77 -10.58 -0.02 -1.86
CA SER A 77 -11.19 1.30 -2.04
C SER A 77 -10.49 2.14 -3.10
N LYS A 78 -9.18 1.97 -3.28
CA LYS A 78 -8.42 2.61 -4.36
C LYS A 78 -8.83 2.03 -5.71
N GLY A 79 -8.92 0.71 -5.83
CA GLY A 79 -9.17 0.05 -7.10
C GLY A 79 -8.20 0.54 -8.20
N ASP A 80 -8.77 1.00 -9.31
CA ASP A 80 -8.04 1.51 -10.47
C ASP A 80 -7.86 3.04 -10.46
N ASP A 81 -8.13 3.71 -9.33
CA ASP A 81 -7.98 5.16 -9.25
C ASP A 81 -6.50 5.56 -9.17
N TYR A 82 -6.10 6.49 -10.05
CA TYR A 82 -4.77 7.09 -10.10
C TYR A 82 -4.81 8.49 -10.76
N PRO A 83 -4.05 9.50 -10.28
CA PRO A 83 -3.16 9.45 -9.11
C PRO A 83 -3.88 9.76 -7.80
N VAL A 84 -5.14 10.21 -7.85
CA VAL A 84 -5.98 10.51 -6.69
C VAL A 84 -6.88 9.32 -6.43
N TYR A 85 -6.93 8.84 -5.19
CA TYR A 85 -7.70 7.66 -4.80
C TYR A 85 -8.26 7.81 -3.39
N LYS A 86 -9.29 7.01 -3.08
CA LYS A 86 -9.96 7.01 -1.78
C LYS A 86 -9.35 5.94 -0.85
N SER A 87 -9.07 6.30 0.39
CA SER A 87 -8.77 5.37 1.50
C SER A 87 -9.99 5.18 2.40
N LYS A 88 -10.05 4.08 3.15
CA LYS A 88 -11.09 3.79 4.16
C LYS A 88 -10.55 3.54 5.56
N VAL A 89 -9.26 3.27 5.69
CA VAL A 89 -8.60 2.89 6.93
C VAL A 89 -7.39 3.78 7.14
N GLN A 90 -7.26 4.31 8.36
CA GLN A 90 -6.07 5.01 8.82
C GLN A 90 -5.79 4.65 10.28
N SER A 91 -4.68 5.15 10.82
CA SER A 91 -4.38 4.99 12.24
C SER A 91 -4.82 6.18 13.07
N GLU A 92 -5.40 5.93 14.24
CA GLU A 92 -5.47 6.88 15.35
C GLU A 92 -4.55 6.39 16.46
N GLY A 93 -3.36 6.97 16.57
CA GLY A 93 -2.30 6.45 17.44
C GLY A 93 -1.84 5.05 16.99
N ASN A 94 -2.02 4.06 17.87
CA ASN A 94 -1.52 2.69 17.70
C ASN A 94 -2.59 1.69 17.23
N LYS A 95 -3.75 2.16 16.79
CA LYS A 95 -4.87 1.34 16.29
C LYS A 95 -5.32 1.86 14.93
N ASN A 96 -5.86 0.96 14.11
CA ASN A 96 -6.57 1.36 12.90
C ASN A 96 -8.01 1.76 13.23
N ILE A 97 -8.52 2.73 12.46
CA ILE A 97 -9.89 3.22 12.49
C ILE A 97 -10.41 3.29 11.05
N TYR A 98 -11.73 3.19 10.90
CA TYR A 98 -12.39 3.41 9.62
C TYR A 98 -12.67 4.91 9.45
N ILE A 99 -12.02 5.51 8.47
CA ILE A 99 -12.18 6.91 8.08
C ILE A 99 -11.92 7.04 6.59
N GLU A 100 -12.85 7.71 5.91
CA GLU A 100 -12.74 7.93 4.47
C GLU A 100 -12.00 9.24 4.18
N GLU A 101 -10.90 9.13 3.45
CA GLU A 101 -10.11 10.29 3.00
C GLU A 101 -9.65 10.10 1.55
N GLN A 102 -9.14 11.17 0.94
CA GLN A 102 -8.52 11.12 -0.38
C GLN A 102 -7.02 11.35 -0.27
N TYR A 103 -6.28 10.56 -1.02
CA TYR A 103 -4.83 10.68 -1.14
C TYR A 103 -4.44 10.87 -2.60
N THR A 104 -3.31 11.54 -2.80
CA THR A 104 -2.67 11.66 -4.11
C THR A 104 -1.30 11.00 -4.04
N VAL A 105 -0.97 10.18 -5.04
CA VAL A 105 0.39 9.65 -5.21
C VAL A 105 1.37 10.83 -5.29
N ASN A 106 2.51 10.79 -4.60
CA ASN A 106 3.43 11.92 -4.61
C ASN A 106 4.01 12.20 -6.02
N ASP A 107 4.30 13.47 -6.30
CA ASP A 107 4.71 13.92 -7.65
C ASP A 107 5.97 13.23 -8.17
N ASN A 108 6.93 12.93 -7.29
CA ASN A 108 8.17 12.26 -7.69
C ASN A 108 7.90 10.83 -8.18
N LEU A 109 7.05 10.08 -7.50
CA LEU A 109 6.66 8.75 -7.92
C LEU A 109 5.82 8.81 -9.20
N GLN A 110 4.89 9.77 -9.31
CA GLN A 110 4.14 9.97 -10.55
C GLN A 110 5.07 10.23 -11.75
N GLU A 111 6.12 11.03 -11.58
CA GLU A 111 7.09 11.30 -12.65
C GLU A 111 7.83 10.03 -13.09
N LYS A 112 8.30 9.23 -12.14
CA LYS A 112 8.98 7.96 -12.44
C LYS A 112 8.06 6.96 -13.15
N LEU A 113 6.81 6.86 -12.70
CA LEU A 113 5.81 5.99 -13.33
C LEU A 113 5.46 6.47 -14.74
N ARG A 114 5.36 7.79 -14.95
CA ARG A 114 5.17 8.36 -16.30
C ARG A 114 6.33 8.05 -17.25
N GLN A 115 7.57 7.99 -16.77
CA GLN A 115 8.72 7.63 -17.61
C GLN A 115 8.75 6.12 -17.93
N LEU A 116 8.15 5.29 -17.09
CA LEU A 116 8.15 3.84 -17.25
C LEU A 116 6.99 3.35 -18.15
N TYR A 117 5.82 3.98 -18.06
CA TYR A 117 4.59 3.52 -18.69
C TYR A 117 4.04 4.42 -19.81
N ASN A 118 4.67 5.57 -20.12
CA ASN A 118 4.32 6.40 -21.29
C ASN A 118 5.37 6.34 -22.40
#